data_AF-I3C1A5-F1
#
_entry.id   AF-I3C1A5-F1
#
_cell.length_a   1.000
_cell.length_b   1.000
_cell.length_c   1.000
_cell.angle_alpha   90.00
_cell.angle_beta   90.00
_cell.angle_gamma   90.00
#
_symmetry.space_group_name_H-M   'P 1'
#
loop_
_entity.id
_entity.type
_entity.pdbx_description
1 polymer ?
#
loop_
_entity_poly.entity_id
_entity_poly.type
_entity_poly.pdbx_seq_one_letter_code
_entity_poly.pdbx_strand_id
1 'polypeptide(L)'
;MRTATQHICHNRFQEAFPELNTSNEVREIQQFLINKGYNLGHWGADGDLGRMTKQAIYNYITAQSNGENSIPTNPTMPANNTLIEEFKAIFRRKNYIFLNENLQLNIIGIRNLDANADFFDDELVVIWKENNINNVKRYPVTTDPGKGYLQNVMINPKGTAILKAGQYRNAYKLGLHRGQYLALVQRNGPVTVYRDNNKNGSLDFMTGSTDTGFFGINIHKAGANSTNVNKWSAGCQVFKREVDFNEFINLCKKSESTLGAGTKFTYTLLEKRGVAIL
;
A
#
# COMPACT_ATOMS: atom_id res chain seq x y z
N MET A 1 -30.88 1.57 -50.61
CA MET A 1 -30.93 2.08 -49.22
C MET A 1 -31.32 0.94 -48.29
N ARG A 2 -30.37 0.38 -47.56
CA ARG A 2 -30.60 -0.44 -46.37
C ARG A 2 -29.54 -0.05 -45.35
N THR A 3 -30.02 0.28 -44.18
CA THR A 3 -29.37 1.00 -43.08
C THR A 3 -28.35 0.14 -42.34
N ALA A 4 -27.27 0.80 -41.91
CA ALA A 4 -26.23 0.25 -41.04
C ALA A 4 -26.81 -0.15 -39.68
N THR A 5 -26.60 -1.40 -39.28
CA THR A 5 -26.90 -1.87 -37.93
C THR A 5 -25.74 -1.46 -37.02
N GLN A 6 -26.00 -0.54 -36.09
CA GLN A 6 -25.15 -0.24 -34.95
C GLN A 6 -24.94 -1.51 -34.12
N HIS A 7 -23.70 -2.03 -34.08
CA HIS A 7 -23.30 -2.97 -33.06
C HIS A 7 -23.09 -2.22 -31.74
N ILE A 8 -24.10 -2.31 -30.89
CA ILE A 8 -24.05 -1.90 -29.49
C ILE A 8 -23.07 -2.87 -28.78
N CYS A 9 -21.92 -2.35 -28.36
CA CYS A 9 -21.00 -3.06 -27.47
C CYS A 9 -21.63 -3.12 -26.07
N HIS A 10 -22.38 -4.19 -25.82
CA HIS A 10 -22.82 -4.54 -24.47
C HIS A 10 -21.68 -5.25 -23.73
N ASN A 11 -21.36 -4.72 -22.54
CA ASN A 11 -20.79 -5.40 -21.37
C ASN A 11 -20.11 -6.75 -21.60
N ARG A 12 -18.80 -6.74 -21.84
CA ARG A 12 -17.99 -7.97 -21.85
C ARG A 12 -16.78 -7.92 -20.91
N PHE A 13 -16.94 -7.26 -19.76
CA PHE A 13 -15.92 -7.21 -18.69
C PHE A 13 -16.45 -7.50 -17.28
N GLN A 14 -17.71 -7.92 -17.13
CA GLN A 14 -18.30 -8.24 -15.82
C GLN A 14 -18.46 -9.75 -15.52
N GLU A 15 -18.04 -10.65 -16.42
CA GLU A 15 -18.27 -12.11 -16.26
C GLU A 15 -17.02 -12.99 -16.40
N ALA A 16 -15.82 -12.45 -16.23
CA ALA A 16 -14.60 -13.26 -16.33
C ALA A 16 -13.85 -13.33 -14.99
N PHE A 17 -14.56 -13.67 -13.91
CA PHE A 17 -14.08 -14.45 -12.75
C PHE A 17 -15.31 -14.72 -11.85
N PRO A 18 -16.25 -15.59 -12.26
CA PRO A 18 -17.22 -16.10 -11.30
C PRO A 18 -16.43 -16.95 -10.29
N GLU A 19 -16.25 -16.40 -9.09
CA GLU A 19 -16.30 -17.13 -7.83
C GLU A 19 -15.61 -18.52 -7.80
N LEU A 20 -14.30 -18.55 -7.50
CA LEU A 20 -13.66 -19.76 -6.94
C LEU A 20 -14.20 -19.97 -5.53
N ASN A 21 -15.33 -20.64 -5.41
CA ASN A 21 -16.13 -20.67 -4.18
C ASN A 21 -16.09 -22.00 -3.43
N THR A 22 -15.24 -22.96 -3.84
CA THR A 22 -15.01 -24.18 -3.06
C THR A 22 -13.54 -24.54 -2.93
N SER A 23 -13.14 -25.10 -1.78
CA SER A 23 -11.77 -25.58 -1.55
C SER A 23 -11.33 -26.65 -2.57
N ASN A 24 -12.26 -27.32 -3.25
CA ASN A 24 -11.94 -28.32 -4.27
C ASN A 24 -11.46 -27.69 -5.59
N GLU A 25 -12.09 -26.60 -6.05
CA GLU A 25 -11.65 -25.87 -7.24
C GLU A 25 -10.26 -25.24 -7.01
N VAL A 26 -10.00 -24.78 -5.79
CA VAL A 26 -8.66 -24.29 -5.41
C VAL A 26 -7.62 -25.40 -5.45
N ARG A 27 -7.95 -26.63 -4.97
CA ARG A 27 -7.06 -27.79 -5.10
C ARG A 27 -6.78 -28.14 -6.56
N GLU A 28 -7.78 -28.08 -7.43
CA GLU A 28 -7.59 -28.35 -8.86
C GLU A 28 -6.61 -27.37 -9.51
N ILE A 29 -6.72 -26.08 -9.19
CA ILE A 29 -5.78 -25.06 -9.66
C ILE A 29 -4.39 -25.27 -9.07
N GLN A 30 -4.30 -25.57 -7.77
CA GLN A 30 -3.02 -25.84 -7.12
C GLN A 30 -2.33 -27.05 -7.75
N GLN A 31 -3.08 -28.13 -8.00
CA GLN A 31 -2.56 -29.33 -8.64
C GLN A 31 -2.12 -29.06 -10.08
N PHE A 32 -2.89 -28.26 -10.82
CA PHE A 32 -2.52 -27.81 -12.16
C PHE A 32 -1.18 -27.05 -12.15
N LEU A 33 -1.01 -26.11 -11.23
CA LEU A 33 0.22 -25.31 -11.11
C LEU A 33 1.42 -26.15 -10.68
N ILE A 34 1.25 -27.08 -9.74
CA ILE A 34 2.28 -28.03 -9.32
C ILE A 34 2.71 -28.90 -10.51
N ASN A 35 1.76 -29.42 -11.29
CA ASN A 35 2.04 -30.22 -12.49
C ASN A 35 2.78 -29.42 -13.57
N LYS A 36 2.61 -28.09 -13.59
CA LYS A 36 3.36 -27.15 -14.45
C LYS A 36 4.71 -26.72 -13.86
N GLY A 37 5.09 -27.26 -12.70
CA GLY A 37 6.38 -27.02 -12.05
C GLY A 37 6.42 -25.80 -11.13
N TYR A 38 5.28 -25.16 -10.83
CA TYR A 38 5.24 -24.02 -9.92
C TYR A 38 5.23 -24.49 -8.45
N ASN A 39 6.10 -23.90 -7.64
CA ASN A 39 6.21 -24.21 -6.22
C ASN A 39 5.17 -23.45 -5.39
N LEU A 40 4.27 -24.18 -4.74
CA LEU A 40 3.22 -23.61 -3.89
C LEU A 40 3.59 -23.56 -2.40
N GLY A 41 4.85 -23.84 -2.06
CA GLY A 41 5.35 -23.87 -0.70
C GLY A 41 4.96 -25.15 0.05
N HIS A 42 5.15 -25.13 1.37
CA HIS A 42 5.00 -26.31 2.24
C HIS A 42 3.61 -26.96 2.19
N TRP A 43 2.56 -26.15 1.97
CA TRP A 43 1.16 -26.59 2.05
C TRP A 43 0.61 -27.17 0.74
N GLY A 44 1.26 -26.91 -0.40
CA GLY A 44 0.92 -27.56 -1.68
C GLY A 44 -0.50 -27.28 -2.16
N ALA A 45 -1.26 -28.35 -2.47
CA ALA A 45 -2.65 -28.30 -2.91
C ALA A 45 -3.62 -28.52 -1.73
N ASP A 46 -3.64 -27.57 -0.80
CA ASP A 46 -4.43 -27.62 0.44
C ASP A 46 -5.91 -27.22 0.27
N GLY A 47 -6.26 -26.57 -0.84
CA GLY A 47 -7.59 -26.01 -1.10
C GLY A 47 -7.79 -24.62 -0.55
N ASP A 48 -6.74 -24.01 -0.03
CA ASP A 48 -6.73 -22.63 0.41
C ASP A 48 -6.00 -21.75 -0.61
N LEU A 49 -6.63 -20.63 -0.97
CA LEU A 49 -6.04 -19.69 -1.92
C LEU A 49 -4.99 -18.80 -1.23
N GLY A 50 -3.94 -19.45 -0.73
CA GLY A 50 -2.84 -18.82 -0.02
C GLY A 50 -1.93 -17.97 -0.92
N ARG A 51 -1.03 -17.22 -0.29
CA ARG A 51 -0.09 -16.30 -0.97
C ARG A 51 0.70 -16.99 -2.10
N MET A 52 1.17 -18.21 -1.86
CA MET A 52 1.98 -18.96 -2.84
C MET A 52 1.14 -19.44 -4.03
N THR A 53 -0.09 -19.89 -3.80
CA THR A 53 -1.04 -20.25 -4.85
C THR A 53 -1.37 -19.03 -5.73
N LYS A 54 -1.71 -17.89 -5.11
CA LYS A 54 -2.00 -16.64 -5.84
C LYS A 54 -0.81 -16.18 -6.68
N GLN A 55 0.42 -16.27 -6.15
CA GLN A 55 1.63 -15.93 -6.88
C GLN A 55 1.88 -16.86 -8.08
N ALA A 56 1.68 -18.15 -7.90
CA ALA A 56 1.85 -19.13 -8.99
C ALA A 56 0.82 -18.93 -10.10
N ILE A 57 -0.44 -18.62 -9.77
CA ILE A 57 -1.47 -18.25 -10.76
C ILE A 57 -1.02 -17.03 -11.56
N TYR A 58 -0.56 -15.97 -10.89
CA TYR A 58 -0.08 -14.75 -11.55
C TYR A 58 1.09 -15.03 -12.51
N ASN A 59 2.09 -15.78 -12.03
CA ASN A 59 3.26 -16.12 -12.84
C ASN A 59 2.88 -16.97 -14.05
N TYR A 60 1.95 -17.92 -13.88
CA TYR A 60 1.44 -18.75 -14.97
C TYR A 60 0.73 -17.90 -16.03
N ILE A 61 -0.22 -17.04 -15.64
CA ILE A 61 -0.97 -16.19 -16.58
C ILE A 61 -0.03 -15.23 -17.32
N THR A 62 0.97 -14.68 -16.62
CA THR A 62 1.95 -13.75 -17.20
C THR A 62 2.86 -14.43 -18.23
N ALA A 63 3.30 -15.66 -17.96
CA ALA A 63 4.08 -16.46 -18.91
C ALA A 63 3.27 -16.78 -20.18
N GLN A 64 1.99 -17.13 -20.02
CA GLN A 64 1.08 -17.39 -21.15
C GLN A 64 0.80 -16.14 -22.00
N SER A 65 0.72 -14.95 -21.40
CA SER A 65 0.52 -13.70 -22.16
C SER A 65 1.75 -13.25 -22.96
N ASN A 66 2.94 -13.69 -22.56
CA ASN A 66 4.21 -13.34 -23.22
C ASN A 66 4.69 -14.41 -24.21
N GLY A 67 3.96 -15.52 -24.38
CA GLY A 67 4.34 -16.62 -25.26
C GLY A 67 5.55 -17.44 -24.79
N GLU A 68 5.92 -17.33 -23.51
CA GLU A 68 7.06 -18.04 -22.93
C GLU A 68 6.59 -19.26 -22.12
N ASN A 69 7.05 -20.46 -22.49
CA ASN A 69 6.74 -21.73 -21.81
C ASN A 69 7.77 -22.13 -20.73
N SER A 70 8.59 -21.19 -20.25
CA SER A 70 9.67 -21.48 -19.29
C SER A 70 9.22 -21.30 -17.84
N ILE A 71 9.53 -22.31 -17.02
CA ILE A 71 9.28 -22.34 -15.57
C ILE A 71 10.22 -21.30 -14.90
N PRO A 72 9.72 -20.23 -14.25
CA PRO A 72 10.58 -19.32 -13.53
C PRO A 72 10.95 -19.93 -12.18
N THR A 73 12.22 -20.31 -12.03
CA THR A 73 12.82 -20.61 -10.72
C THR A 73 12.85 -19.33 -9.88
N ASN A 74 12.35 -19.41 -8.63
CA ASN A 74 12.38 -18.41 -7.55
C ASN A 74 12.81 -16.98 -7.92
N PRO A 75 11.93 -15.96 -7.79
CA PRO A 75 12.30 -14.60 -8.14
C PRO A 75 13.34 -14.06 -7.16
N THR A 76 14.56 -13.84 -7.65
CA THR A 76 15.40 -12.75 -7.15
C THR A 76 14.59 -11.47 -7.24
N MET A 77 14.55 -10.69 -6.16
CA MET A 77 13.90 -9.37 -6.12
C MET A 77 14.23 -8.57 -7.38
N PRO A 78 13.24 -7.91 -8.04
CA PRO A 78 13.52 -7.12 -9.21
C PRO A 78 14.57 -6.05 -8.86
N ALA A 79 15.54 -5.84 -9.75
CA ALA A 79 16.55 -4.81 -9.58
C ALA A 79 15.87 -3.47 -9.30
N ASN A 80 16.44 -2.65 -8.41
CA ASN A 80 15.83 -1.39 -7.94
C ASN A 80 15.34 -0.47 -9.08
N ASN A 81 15.96 -0.52 -10.25
CA ASN A 81 15.55 0.25 -11.42
C ASN A 81 14.16 -0.15 -11.94
N THR A 82 13.81 -1.44 -11.94
CA THR A 82 12.50 -1.95 -12.37
C THR A 82 11.39 -1.46 -11.44
N LEU A 83 11.61 -1.49 -10.13
CA LEU A 83 10.64 -1.02 -9.13
C LEU A 83 10.31 0.47 -9.30
N ILE A 84 11.31 1.30 -9.61
CA ILE A 84 11.11 2.74 -9.79
C ILE A 84 10.24 3.02 -11.03
N GLU A 85 10.50 2.32 -12.13
CA GLU A 85 9.70 2.47 -13.35
C GLU A 85 8.25 2.00 -13.16
N GLU A 86 8.02 0.97 -12.34
CA GLU A 86 6.66 0.55 -11.94
C GLU A 86 5.93 1.67 -11.18
N PHE A 87 6.56 2.28 -10.18
CA PHE A 87 5.96 3.41 -9.45
C PHE A 87 5.71 4.62 -10.34
N LYS A 88 6.64 4.97 -11.23
CA LYS A 88 6.43 6.04 -12.21
C LYS A 88 5.25 5.74 -13.12
N ALA A 89 5.10 4.50 -13.58
CA ALA A 89 3.96 4.09 -14.39
C ALA A 89 2.64 4.19 -13.62
N ILE A 90 2.59 3.74 -12.36
CA ILE A 90 1.42 3.89 -11.48
C ILE A 90 1.07 5.37 -11.30
N PHE A 91 2.07 6.20 -10.97
CA PHE A 91 1.88 7.63 -10.74
C PHE A 91 1.32 8.32 -11.99
N ARG A 92 1.87 8.01 -13.18
CA ARG A 92 1.34 8.50 -14.45
C ARG A 92 -0.12 8.10 -14.68
N ARG A 93 -0.48 6.82 -14.46
CA ARG A 93 -1.86 6.35 -14.62
C ARG A 93 -2.84 7.03 -13.67
N LYS A 94 -2.41 7.34 -12.45
CA LYS A 94 -3.23 8.01 -11.42
C LYS A 94 -3.17 9.54 -11.49
N ASN A 95 -2.45 10.11 -12.46
CA ASN A 95 -2.19 11.55 -12.55
C ASN A 95 -1.53 12.12 -11.28
N TYR A 96 -0.64 11.35 -10.65
CA TYR A 96 0.19 11.74 -9.52
C TYR A 96 1.56 12.21 -10.00
N ILE A 97 2.19 13.09 -9.20
CA ILE A 97 3.51 13.64 -9.51
C ILE A 97 4.58 12.76 -8.88
N PHE A 98 5.53 12.30 -9.68
CA PHE A 98 6.73 11.62 -9.20
C PHE A 98 7.87 12.64 -9.12
N LEU A 99 8.47 12.78 -7.94
CA LEU A 99 9.55 13.72 -7.68
C LEU A 99 10.88 13.13 -8.17
N ASN A 100 11.66 13.93 -8.91
CA ASN A 100 12.85 13.43 -9.61
C ASN A 100 14.11 14.28 -9.38
N GLU A 101 13.99 15.37 -8.62
CA GLU A 101 15.12 16.24 -8.27
C GLU A 101 15.92 15.68 -7.10
N ASN A 102 17.17 16.15 -6.97
CA ASN A 102 18.09 15.70 -5.93
C ASN A 102 17.49 15.87 -4.53
N LEU A 103 17.45 14.75 -3.78
CA LEU A 103 16.90 14.62 -2.43
C LEU A 103 15.44 15.07 -2.26
N GLN A 104 14.65 15.15 -3.34
CA GLN A 104 13.20 15.12 -3.22
C GLN A 104 12.74 13.69 -2.96
N LEU A 105 12.00 13.50 -1.86
CA LEU A 105 11.57 12.18 -1.41
C LEU A 105 10.17 11.86 -1.92
N ASN A 106 10.02 10.79 -2.70
CA ASN A 106 8.73 10.16 -2.93
C ASN A 106 8.45 9.24 -1.73
N ILE A 107 7.60 9.70 -0.80
CA ILE A 107 7.20 8.93 0.39
C ILE A 107 5.87 8.25 0.07
N ILE A 108 5.90 6.92 -0.05
CA ILE A 108 4.81 6.14 -0.61
C ILE A 108 4.39 5.06 0.39
N GLY A 109 3.19 5.17 0.96
CA GLY A 109 2.57 4.05 1.65
C GLY A 109 1.91 3.09 0.66
N ILE A 110 2.01 1.80 0.94
CA ILE A 110 1.26 0.75 0.25
C ILE A 110 0.42 0.03 1.30
N ARG A 111 -0.88 0.31 1.29
CA ARG A 111 -1.87 -0.38 2.11
C ARG A 111 -2.20 -1.73 1.50
N ASN A 112 -2.08 -2.78 2.29
CA ASN A 112 -2.52 -4.12 1.95
C ASN A 112 -4.04 -4.25 2.19
N LEU A 113 -4.83 -4.34 1.12
CA LEU A 113 -6.29 -4.54 1.27
C LEU A 113 -6.67 -5.98 1.61
N ASP A 114 -5.73 -6.92 1.49
CA ASP A 114 -5.89 -8.30 1.97
C ASP A 114 -5.45 -8.46 3.44
N ALA A 115 -5.16 -7.35 4.12
CA ALA A 115 -4.69 -7.34 5.50
C ALA A 115 -5.76 -7.80 6.49
N ASN A 116 -5.29 -8.47 7.53
CA ASN A 116 -6.03 -8.52 8.78
C ASN A 116 -5.68 -7.27 9.60
N ALA A 117 -6.68 -6.61 10.18
CA ALA A 117 -6.44 -5.50 11.09
C ALA A 117 -5.47 -5.91 12.22
N ASP A 118 -4.70 -4.93 12.73
CA ASP A 118 -3.76 -5.05 13.87
C ASP A 118 -2.35 -5.61 13.58
N PHE A 119 -2.02 -5.86 12.30
CA PHE A 119 -0.69 -6.27 11.87
C PHE A 119 0.08 -5.16 11.14
N PHE A 120 1.41 -5.28 11.12
CA PHE A 120 2.30 -4.43 10.31
C PHE A 120 2.62 -5.13 8.98
N ASP A 121 1.62 -5.23 8.11
CA ASP A 121 1.70 -5.91 6.79
C ASP A 121 1.60 -4.94 5.60
N ASP A 122 1.52 -3.65 5.92
CA ASP A 122 1.72 -2.55 5.01
C ASP A 122 3.21 -2.21 4.86
N GLU A 123 3.49 -1.39 3.85
CA GLU A 123 4.83 -0.95 3.56
C GLU A 123 4.90 0.54 3.31
N LEU A 124 5.98 1.17 3.77
CA LEU A 124 6.36 2.51 3.35
C LEU A 124 7.62 2.41 2.50
N VAL A 125 7.51 2.84 1.25
CA VAL A 125 8.60 2.92 0.29
C VAL A 125 9.03 4.38 0.16
N VAL A 126 10.33 4.62 0.25
CA VAL A 126 10.92 5.93 -0.04
C VAL A 126 11.80 5.81 -1.26
N ILE A 127 11.49 6.59 -2.30
CA ILE A 127 12.29 6.66 -3.53
C ILE A 127 12.81 8.08 -3.69
N TRP A 128 14.12 8.22 -3.89
CA TRP A 128 14.75 9.51 -4.12
C TRP A 128 15.94 9.39 -5.05
N LYS A 129 16.35 10.52 -5.60
CA LYS A 129 17.61 10.65 -6.34
C LYS A 129 18.63 11.35 -5.45
N GLU A 130 19.85 10.83 -5.41
CA GLU A 130 20.97 11.48 -4.75
C GLU A 130 22.20 11.39 -5.64
N ASN A 131 22.80 12.54 -5.99
CA ASN A 131 23.96 12.61 -6.88
C ASN A 131 23.72 11.86 -8.21
N ASN A 132 22.53 12.04 -8.80
CA ASN A 132 22.05 11.33 -9.99
C ASN A 132 21.87 9.81 -9.87
N ILE A 133 22.01 9.25 -8.68
CA ILE A 133 21.76 7.84 -8.40
C ILE A 133 20.38 7.69 -7.78
N ASN A 134 19.58 6.79 -8.34
CA ASN A 134 18.28 6.45 -7.78
C ASN A 134 18.45 5.50 -6.58
N ASN A 135 17.75 5.80 -5.50
CA ASN A 135 17.79 5.05 -4.25
C ASN A 135 16.37 4.65 -3.84
N VAL A 136 16.25 3.48 -3.21
CA VAL A 136 15.00 2.96 -2.67
C VAL A 136 15.22 2.41 -1.28
N LYS A 137 14.30 2.72 -0.35
CA LYS A 137 14.18 2.09 0.96
C LYS A 137 12.75 1.62 1.18
N ARG A 138 12.59 0.53 1.92
CA ARG A 138 11.30 -0.09 2.21
C ARG A 138 11.23 -0.38 3.71
N TYR A 139 10.11 -0.05 4.32
CA TYR A 139 9.91 -0.15 5.75
C TYR A 139 8.59 -0.84 6.08
N PRO A 140 8.58 -1.81 7.03
CA PRO A 140 7.33 -2.36 7.54
C PRO A 140 6.58 -1.30 8.35
N VAL A 141 5.37 -0.99 7.94
CA VAL A 141 4.50 -0.03 8.60
C VAL A 141 3.10 -0.60 8.76
N THR A 142 2.23 0.17 9.39
CA THR A 142 0.78 0.03 9.25
C THR A 142 0.23 1.38 8.81
N THR A 143 -0.74 1.34 7.91
CA THR A 143 -1.54 2.48 7.41
C THR A 143 -2.95 2.45 7.97
N ASP A 144 -3.22 1.44 8.82
CA ASP A 144 -4.52 1.12 9.37
C ASP A 144 -4.62 1.54 10.84
N PRO A 145 -5.80 1.97 11.29
CA PRO A 145 -6.05 2.11 12.71
C PRO A 145 -5.93 0.77 13.43
N GLY A 146 -5.38 0.79 14.63
CA GLY A 146 -5.37 -0.40 15.47
C GLY A 146 -6.76 -0.73 16.02
N LYS A 147 -7.01 -2.01 16.29
CA LYS A 147 -8.34 -2.56 16.63
C LYS A 147 -9.06 -1.83 17.76
N GLY A 148 -8.33 -1.32 18.75
CA GLY A 148 -8.91 -0.57 19.85
C GLY A 148 -9.59 0.74 19.43
N TYR A 149 -9.06 1.44 18.42
CA TYR A 149 -9.68 2.65 17.88
C TYR A 149 -10.85 2.33 16.95
N LEU A 150 -10.84 1.19 16.27
CA LEU A 150 -11.98 0.69 15.49
C LEU A 150 -13.14 0.19 16.37
N GLN A 151 -12.98 0.20 17.70
CA GLN A 151 -14.00 -0.18 18.67
C GLN A 151 -14.36 1.03 19.55
N ASN A 152 -14.08 0.95 20.85
CA ASN A 152 -14.65 1.88 21.83
C ASN A 152 -13.73 3.06 22.19
N VAL A 153 -12.48 3.08 21.71
CA VAL A 153 -11.52 4.14 22.09
C VAL A 153 -11.75 5.44 21.31
N MET A 154 -12.34 5.38 20.12
CA MET A 154 -12.61 6.60 19.35
C MET A 154 -13.88 7.30 19.83
N ILE A 155 -13.69 8.52 20.35
CA ILE A 155 -14.75 9.37 20.93
C ILE A 155 -15.34 10.31 19.87
N ASN A 156 -14.69 10.47 18.71
CA ASN A 156 -15.23 11.29 17.63
C ASN A 156 -16.58 10.71 17.16
N PRO A 157 -17.68 11.48 17.13
CA PRO A 157 -18.99 10.98 16.71
C PRO A 157 -19.03 10.57 15.23
N LYS A 158 -18.12 11.11 14.41
CA LYS A 158 -17.92 10.66 13.03
C LYS A 158 -17.12 9.35 12.96
N GLY A 159 -16.58 8.86 14.06
CA GLY A 159 -15.79 7.63 14.08
C GLY A 159 -14.31 7.80 13.73
N THR A 160 -13.63 6.67 13.55
CA THR A 160 -12.18 6.57 13.36
C THR A 160 -11.80 7.01 11.96
N ALA A 161 -10.71 7.78 11.88
CA ALA A 161 -10.18 8.24 10.61
C ALA A 161 -9.33 7.14 9.96
N ILE A 162 -9.61 6.81 8.71
CA ILE A 162 -8.77 5.97 7.88
C ILE A 162 -8.32 6.81 6.69
N LEU A 163 -7.01 7.02 6.52
CA LEU A 163 -6.52 7.84 5.42
C LEU A 163 -6.95 7.24 4.07
N LYS A 164 -7.62 8.02 3.23
CA LYS A 164 -8.04 7.59 1.90
C LYS A 164 -6.80 7.46 1.00
N ALA A 165 -6.77 6.48 0.09
CA ALA A 165 -5.72 6.41 -0.92
C ALA A 165 -5.70 7.69 -1.79
N GLY A 166 -4.51 8.20 -2.08
CA GLY A 166 -4.36 9.54 -2.67
C GLY A 166 -2.94 10.07 -2.61
N GLN A 167 -2.65 11.11 -3.40
CA GLN A 167 -1.43 11.90 -3.27
C GLN A 167 -1.69 13.20 -2.52
N TYR A 168 -1.13 13.32 -1.32
CA TYR A 168 -1.24 14.47 -0.43
C TYR A 168 -0.03 15.39 -0.59
N ARG A 169 -0.08 16.21 -1.65
CA ARG A 169 1.03 17.09 -2.05
C ARG A 169 1.36 18.11 -0.97
N ASN A 170 2.62 18.15 -0.54
CA ASN A 170 3.17 19.11 0.41
C ASN A 170 2.37 19.23 1.72
N ALA A 171 1.63 18.19 2.11
CA ALA A 171 0.76 18.22 3.29
C ALA A 171 1.53 18.04 4.61
N TYR A 172 2.76 17.54 4.53
CA TYR A 172 3.57 17.12 5.66
C TYR A 172 4.82 17.99 5.83
N LYS A 173 5.34 18.07 7.05
CA LYS A 173 6.66 18.64 7.35
C LYS A 173 7.28 17.93 8.56
N LEU A 174 8.59 18.11 8.78
CA LEU A 174 9.20 17.73 10.04
C LEU A 174 8.60 18.55 11.19
N GLY A 175 8.27 17.86 12.30
CA GLY A 175 7.71 18.48 13.49
C GLY A 175 7.50 17.48 14.61
N LEU A 176 7.13 17.95 15.81
CA LEU A 176 6.99 17.09 16.97
C LEU A 176 5.66 16.33 16.95
N HIS A 177 5.72 15.00 16.99
CA HIS A 177 4.57 14.15 17.28
C HIS A 177 4.26 14.23 18.77
N ARG A 178 3.08 14.75 19.13
CA ARG A 178 2.62 14.94 20.53
C ARG A 178 3.59 15.76 21.40
N GLY A 179 4.43 16.61 20.79
CA GLY A 179 5.44 17.38 21.52
C GLY A 179 6.64 16.58 22.02
N GLN A 180 6.77 15.30 21.66
CA GLN A 180 7.76 14.39 22.28
C GLN A 180 8.97 14.12 21.39
N TYR A 181 8.76 13.80 20.11
CA TYR A 181 9.85 13.44 19.20
C TYR A 181 9.54 13.88 17.77
N LEU A 182 10.60 14.07 16.99
CA LEU A 182 10.48 14.53 15.60
C LEU A 182 9.88 13.43 14.72
N ALA A 183 8.92 13.82 13.88
CA ALA A 183 8.19 12.97 12.95
C ALA A 183 7.81 13.78 11.69
N LEU A 184 7.21 13.13 10.68
CA LEU A 184 6.48 13.87 9.65
C LEU A 184 5.04 14.08 10.11
N VAL A 185 4.67 15.34 10.28
CA VAL A 185 3.37 15.73 10.83
C VAL A 185 2.50 16.39 9.77
N GLN A 186 1.20 16.06 9.78
CA GLN A 186 0.23 16.72 8.90
C GLN A 186 -0.01 18.16 9.39
N ARG A 187 0.59 19.14 8.72
CA ARG A 187 0.53 20.57 9.12
C ARG A 187 0.40 21.54 7.96
N ASN A 188 0.60 21.10 6.72
CA ASN A 188 0.74 22.01 5.58
C ASN A 188 -0.34 21.85 4.52
N GLY A 189 -1.22 20.85 4.64
CA GLY A 189 -2.34 20.66 3.74
C GLY A 189 -3.39 19.70 4.29
N PRO A 190 -4.64 19.81 3.80
CA PRO A 190 -5.70 18.89 4.18
C PRO A 190 -5.43 17.50 3.61
N VAL A 191 -5.92 16.49 4.31
CA VAL A 191 -5.98 15.11 3.84
C VAL A 191 -7.41 14.62 3.88
N THR A 192 -7.74 13.59 3.11
CA THR A 192 -9.07 13.00 3.06
C THR A 192 -9.05 11.68 3.81
N VAL A 193 -10.05 11.47 4.65
CA VAL A 193 -10.20 10.24 5.43
C VAL A 193 -11.58 9.65 5.20
N TYR A 194 -11.66 8.32 5.24
CA TYR A 194 -12.91 7.64 5.56
C TYR A 194 -13.16 7.72 7.06
N ARG A 195 -14.45 7.74 7.41
CA ARG A 195 -14.95 7.85 8.77
C ARG A 195 -15.68 6.56 9.13
N ASP A 196 -15.04 5.74 9.94
CA ASP A 196 -15.57 4.47 10.41
C ASP A 196 -16.22 4.65 11.79
N ASN A 197 -17.55 4.65 11.84
CA ASN A 197 -18.34 4.92 13.03
C ASN A 197 -19.13 3.71 13.55
N ASN A 198 -19.07 2.55 12.89
CA ASN A 198 -19.92 1.41 13.26
C ASN A 198 -19.33 0.58 14.41
N LYS A 199 -18.06 0.82 14.76
CA LYS A 199 -17.35 0.26 15.91
C LYS A 199 -17.28 -1.27 15.94
N ASN A 200 -17.36 -1.91 14.77
CA ASN A 200 -17.36 -3.37 14.66
C ASN A 200 -15.95 -3.98 14.73
N GLY A 201 -14.89 -3.16 14.77
CA GLY A 201 -13.50 -3.61 14.81
C GLY A 201 -12.93 -4.08 13.47
N SER A 202 -13.65 -3.90 12.37
CA SER A 202 -13.24 -4.17 10.99
C SER A 202 -12.88 -2.88 10.28
N LEU A 203 -12.09 -2.96 9.21
CA LEU A 203 -11.68 -1.79 8.44
C LEU A 203 -12.70 -1.52 7.33
N ASP A 204 -13.50 -0.48 7.49
CA ASP A 204 -14.46 -0.05 6.46
C ASP A 204 -13.81 0.89 5.45
N PHE A 205 -12.99 0.31 4.58
CA PHE A 205 -12.54 0.99 3.37
C PHE A 205 -13.76 1.18 2.46
N MET A 206 -14.03 2.42 2.02
CA MET A 206 -15.00 2.76 0.96
C MET A 206 -16.49 2.87 1.32
N THR A 207 -16.97 2.41 2.48
CA THR A 207 -18.39 2.50 2.87
C THR A 207 -18.73 3.70 3.77
N GLY A 208 -17.72 4.24 4.46
CA GLY A 208 -17.86 5.40 5.33
C GLY A 208 -17.90 6.72 4.57
N SER A 209 -18.59 7.72 5.15
CA SER A 209 -18.54 9.10 4.65
C SER A 209 -17.10 9.62 4.61
N THR A 210 -16.75 10.43 3.60
CA THR A 210 -15.43 11.06 3.54
C THR A 210 -15.41 12.40 4.25
N ASP A 211 -14.30 12.72 4.91
CA ASP A 211 -14.04 14.01 5.55
C ASP A 211 -12.67 14.52 5.11
N THR A 212 -12.55 15.82 4.80
CA THR A 212 -11.30 16.43 4.34
C THR A 212 -10.91 17.58 5.24
N GLY A 213 -9.69 17.55 5.77
CA GLY A 213 -9.24 18.56 6.72
C GLY A 213 -7.93 18.22 7.41
N PHE A 214 -7.73 18.84 8.57
CA PHE A 214 -6.56 18.64 9.44
C PHE A 214 -6.91 17.71 10.59
N PHE A 215 -6.44 16.46 10.51
CA PHE A 215 -6.77 15.42 11.47
C PHE A 215 -5.56 14.93 12.27
N GLY A 216 -4.36 15.43 11.96
CA GLY A 216 -3.13 15.00 12.65
C GLY A 216 -2.70 13.59 12.26
N ILE A 217 -3.00 13.17 11.03
CA ILE A 217 -2.55 11.90 10.45
C ILE A 217 -1.05 11.97 10.21
N ASN A 218 -0.26 11.66 11.23
CA ASN A 218 1.20 11.77 11.19
C ASN A 218 1.84 10.47 10.70
N ILE A 219 3.08 10.56 10.24
CA ILE A 219 3.95 9.40 9.97
C ILE A 219 4.94 9.30 11.14
N HIS A 220 4.76 8.31 12.00
CA HIS A 220 5.52 8.17 13.26
C HIS A 220 5.88 6.70 13.55
N LYS A 221 6.45 6.42 14.73
CA LYS A 221 6.79 5.05 15.16
C LYS A 221 5.87 4.52 16.24
N ALA A 222 5.82 3.20 16.35
CA ALA A 222 5.36 2.49 17.53
C ALA A 222 6.50 2.40 18.57
N GLY A 223 6.55 1.33 19.36
CA GLY A 223 7.67 1.04 20.27
C GLY A 223 8.96 0.63 19.55
N ALA A 224 9.95 0.12 20.31
CA ALA A 224 11.27 -0.24 19.78
C ALA A 224 11.19 -1.28 18.64
N ASN A 225 10.41 -2.35 18.81
CA ASN A 225 10.09 -3.35 17.80
C ASN A 225 8.72 -3.97 18.11
N SER A 226 7.66 -3.34 17.60
CA SER A 226 6.29 -3.72 17.97
C SER A 226 5.82 -4.93 17.17
N THR A 227 5.14 -5.88 17.83
CA THR A 227 4.54 -7.04 17.17
C THR A 227 3.18 -6.70 16.56
N ASN A 228 2.34 -5.95 17.30
CA ASN A 228 0.98 -5.58 16.91
C ASN A 228 0.75 -4.06 16.96
N VAL A 229 -0.24 -3.56 16.21
CA VAL A 229 -0.55 -2.12 16.06
C VAL A 229 -1.27 -1.53 17.28
N ASN A 230 -2.10 -2.31 17.99
CA ASN A 230 -2.77 -1.97 19.24
C ASN A 230 -3.40 -0.55 19.27
N LYS A 231 -2.88 0.35 20.13
CA LYS A 231 -3.33 1.74 20.28
C LYS A 231 -2.37 2.74 19.65
N TRP A 232 -1.50 2.30 18.74
CA TRP A 232 -0.48 3.16 18.13
C TRP A 232 -1.04 4.01 16.98
N SER A 233 -2.11 3.60 16.32
CA SER A 233 -2.69 4.34 15.19
C SER A 233 -4.20 4.52 15.31
N ALA A 234 -4.66 5.77 15.23
CA ALA A 234 -6.05 6.12 14.99
C ALA A 234 -6.28 6.58 13.53
N GLY A 235 -5.40 6.15 12.62
CA GLY A 235 -5.34 6.56 11.20
C GLY A 235 -3.96 7.05 10.72
N CYS A 236 -2.97 7.14 11.62
CA CYS A 236 -1.57 7.48 11.33
C CYS A 236 -0.86 6.39 10.51
N GLN A 237 0.29 6.75 9.95
CA GLN A 237 1.20 5.81 9.28
C GLN A 237 2.31 5.45 10.27
N VAL A 238 2.35 4.21 10.74
CA VAL A 238 3.15 3.85 11.92
C VAL A 238 4.22 2.82 11.56
N PHE A 239 5.48 3.20 11.78
CA PHE A 239 6.62 2.30 11.66
C PHE A 239 6.61 1.25 12.77
N LYS A 240 6.85 -0.01 12.37
CA LYS A 240 6.95 -1.14 13.30
C LYS A 240 8.13 -1.02 14.27
N ARG A 241 9.27 -0.57 13.74
CA ARG A 241 10.56 -0.51 14.45
C ARG A 241 11.05 0.92 14.57
N GLU A 242 11.60 1.25 15.73
CA GLU A 242 12.19 2.57 15.98
C GLU A 242 13.43 2.83 15.12
N VAL A 243 14.25 1.81 14.89
CA VAL A 243 15.47 1.95 14.06
C VAL A 243 15.16 2.33 12.62
N ASP A 244 14.11 1.75 12.04
CA ASP A 244 13.63 2.07 10.69
C ASP A 244 13.09 3.49 10.62
N PHE A 245 12.31 3.88 11.63
CA PHE A 245 11.80 5.24 11.74
C PHE A 245 12.93 6.26 11.87
N ASN A 246 13.96 5.96 12.66
CA ASN A 246 15.11 6.86 12.82
C ASN A 246 15.89 7.02 11.52
N GLU A 247 16.08 5.94 10.75
CA GLU A 247 16.67 6.02 9.41
C GLU A 247 15.83 6.91 8.49
N PHE A 248 14.50 6.70 8.47
CA PHE A 248 13.57 7.50 7.69
C PHE A 248 13.59 8.99 8.06
N ILE A 249 13.57 9.31 9.36
CA ILE A 249 13.63 10.71 9.83
C ILE A 249 14.97 11.35 9.52
N ASN A 250 16.08 10.61 9.60
CA ASN A 250 17.39 11.12 9.19
C ASN A 250 17.43 11.43 7.68
N LEU A 251 16.79 10.59 6.84
CA LEU A 251 16.63 10.89 5.42
C LEU A 251 15.78 12.15 5.18
N CYS A 252 14.69 12.32 5.93
CA CYS A 252 13.88 13.55 5.86
C CYS A 252 14.66 14.80 6.27
N LYS A 253 15.48 14.73 7.35
CA LYS A 253 16.37 15.83 7.76
C LYS A 253 17.41 16.15 6.70
N LYS A 254 17.99 15.12 6.07
CA LYS A 254 18.94 15.29 4.97
C LYS A 254 18.28 16.00 3.78
N SER A 255 17.07 15.58 3.41
CA SER A 255 16.27 16.25 2.38
C SER A 255 16.00 17.72 2.73
N GLU A 256 15.58 18.02 3.96
CA GLU A 256 15.38 19.41 4.41
C GLU A 256 16.68 20.22 4.39
N SER A 257 17.81 19.65 4.81
CA SER A 257 19.11 20.32 4.76
C SER A 257 19.54 20.67 3.33
N THR A 258 19.12 19.88 2.33
CA THR A 258 19.43 20.12 0.91
C THR A 258 18.45 21.08 0.25
N LEU A 259 17.16 20.95 0.55
CA LEU A 259 16.09 21.71 -0.12
C LEU A 259 15.75 23.03 0.59
N GLY A 260 16.15 23.19 1.86
CA GLY A 260 15.93 24.38 2.67
C GLY A 260 15.01 24.15 3.87
N ALA A 261 15.19 24.95 4.91
CA ALA A 261 14.42 24.88 6.15
C ALA A 261 12.91 25.02 5.89
N GLY A 262 12.09 24.17 6.52
CA GLY A 262 10.64 24.17 6.31
C GLY A 262 10.21 23.45 5.04
N THR A 263 11.07 22.58 4.49
CA THR A 263 10.74 21.68 3.38
C THR A 263 9.43 20.95 3.66
N LYS A 264 8.54 20.97 2.66
CA LYS A 264 7.25 20.29 2.71
C LYS A 264 7.38 18.96 1.98
N PHE A 265 6.80 17.92 2.56
CA PHE A 265 6.84 16.58 2.01
C PHE A 265 5.48 16.20 1.44
N THR A 266 5.53 15.51 0.30
CA THR A 266 4.37 14.86 -0.31
C THR A 266 4.32 13.42 0.16
N TYR A 267 3.16 13.00 0.65
CA TYR A 267 2.89 11.60 0.96
C TYR A 267 1.87 11.04 -0.02
N THR A 268 2.16 9.87 -0.60
CA THR A 268 1.23 9.16 -1.47
C THR A 268 0.84 7.86 -0.81
N LEU A 269 -0.45 7.59 -0.69
CA LEU A 269 -0.96 6.30 -0.26
C LEU A 269 -1.54 5.56 -1.47
N LEU A 270 -0.99 4.39 -1.75
CA LEU A 270 -1.48 3.43 -2.72
C LEU A 270 -2.07 2.23 -1.98
N GLU A 271 -2.88 1.47 -2.69
CA GLU A 271 -3.48 0.23 -2.18
C GLU A 271 -2.95 -0.95 -3.00
N LYS A 272 -2.83 -2.12 -2.39
CA LYS A 272 -2.51 -3.37 -3.08
C LYS A 272 -3.52 -4.44 -2.76
N ARG A 273 -3.79 -5.30 -3.74
CA ARG A 273 -4.52 -6.57 -3.57
C ARG A 273 -3.68 -7.68 -4.19
N GLY A 274 -3.37 -8.71 -3.42
CA GLY A 274 -2.35 -9.69 -3.74
C GLY A 274 -0.98 -9.02 -3.92
N VAL A 275 -0.45 -9.13 -5.14
CA VAL A 275 0.82 -8.48 -5.53
C VAL A 275 0.65 -7.23 -6.39
N ALA A 276 -0.58 -6.94 -6.81
CA ALA A 276 -0.86 -5.80 -7.69
C ALA A 276 -1.07 -4.53 -6.85
N ILE A 277 -0.32 -3.47 -7.18
CA ILE A 277 -0.56 -2.12 -6.65
C ILE A 277 -1.60 -1.44 -7.54
N LEU A 278 -2.72 -1.04 -6.94
CA LEU A 278 -3.93 -0.51 -7.57
C LEU A 278 -3.86 1.01 -7.73
#